data_AF-A0A4U5MDY6-F1
#
_entry.id   AF-A0A4U5MDY6-F1
#
_cell.length_a   1.000
_cell.length_b   1.000
_cell.length_c   1.000
_cell.angle_alpha   90.00
_cell.angle_beta   90.00
_cell.angle_gamma   90.00
#
_symmetry.space_group_name_H-M   'P 1'
#
loop_
_entity.id
_entity.type
_entity.pdbx_description
1 polymer ?
#
loop_
_entity_poly.entity_id
_entity_poly.type
_entity_poly.pdbx_seq_one_letter_code
_entity_poly.pdbx_strand_id
1 'polypeptide(L)'
;MSSGNSSNHSDSSSGSSEDLADKNKVQKSSSAVSICRLSCLKRCLCTAANSSPSPRPSSEPKPFLRTSLFSHVPPTICFYTKSTKVSKPQKHITQKLLWCHNTLLPIVMRHALATSHFTVVEESKKWIGYWGRHLKTLQYHTILPHQRINHFPGAFHMGRKDRLWIHLQEAHQRFPEDDQFLVMPYTYILPKDQKRLKAFLEGPETRHVILKPGVCAVTHSSCRSRDRNQHRLQVQTSATQRTANSATLH
;
A
#
# COMPACT_ATOMS: atom_id res chain seq x y z
N MET A 1 -59.12 -33.68 -4.61
CA MET A 1 -58.98 -35.15 -4.51
C MET A 1 -58.50 -35.66 -5.86
N SER A 2 -57.60 -36.65 -5.84
CA SER A 2 -57.01 -37.38 -6.98
C SER A 2 -55.83 -36.74 -7.73
N SER A 3 -54.67 -36.83 -7.08
CA SER A 3 -53.47 -37.59 -7.47
C SER A 3 -53.22 -37.97 -8.94
N GLY A 4 -52.00 -37.69 -9.40
CA GLY A 4 -51.32 -38.33 -10.53
C GLY A 4 -49.81 -38.08 -10.43
N ASN A 5 -49.02 -39.15 -10.30
CA ASN A 5 -47.63 -39.19 -9.85
C ASN A 5 -46.64 -39.43 -11.02
N SER A 6 -45.33 -39.25 -10.72
CA SER A 6 -44.13 -39.72 -11.45
C SER A 6 -43.51 -38.69 -12.42
N SER A 7 -42.20 -38.45 -12.49
CA SER A 7 -41.03 -39.24 -12.07
C SER A 7 -39.79 -38.35 -11.91
N ASN A 8 -38.85 -38.83 -11.10
CA ASN A 8 -37.56 -38.24 -10.76
C ASN A 8 -36.59 -38.19 -11.95
N HIS A 9 -35.81 -37.11 -12.07
CA HIS A 9 -34.47 -37.19 -12.63
C HIS A 9 -33.49 -36.41 -11.75
N SER A 10 -32.60 -37.18 -11.13
CA SER A 10 -31.45 -36.74 -10.36
C SER A 10 -30.21 -36.83 -11.25
N ASP A 11 -29.61 -35.70 -11.61
CA ASP A 11 -28.30 -35.66 -12.25
C ASP A 11 -27.23 -35.37 -11.22
N SER A 12 -26.63 -36.45 -10.74
CA SER A 12 -25.32 -36.47 -10.11
C SER A 12 -24.30 -36.74 -11.21
N SER A 13 -23.45 -35.76 -11.53
CA SER A 13 -22.25 -36.00 -12.35
C SER A 13 -21.02 -36.00 -11.44
N SER A 14 -20.41 -37.17 -11.39
CA SER A 14 -19.15 -37.50 -10.73
C SER A 14 -18.20 -38.04 -11.80
N GLY A 15 -16.89 -37.86 -11.60
CA GLY A 15 -15.82 -38.27 -12.51
C GLY A 15 -15.23 -37.08 -13.26
N SER A 16 -13.92 -36.86 -13.34
CA SER A 16 -12.78 -37.74 -13.03
C SER A 16 -11.55 -36.85 -12.85
N SER A 17 -10.72 -37.20 -11.86
CA SER A 17 -9.37 -36.68 -11.71
C SER A 17 -8.45 -37.52 -12.60
N GLU A 18 -7.78 -36.87 -13.54
CA GLU A 18 -6.67 -37.49 -14.28
C GLU A 18 -5.40 -36.67 -14.06
N ASP A 19 -4.38 -37.42 -13.64
CA ASP A 19 -3.02 -37.02 -13.36
C ASP A 19 -2.28 -36.56 -14.62
N LEU A 20 -1.60 -35.41 -14.52
CA LEU A 20 -0.52 -35.05 -15.44
C LEU A 20 0.68 -34.54 -14.63
N ALA A 21 1.56 -35.50 -14.30
CA ALA A 21 2.88 -35.25 -13.77
C ALA A 21 3.81 -34.77 -14.90
N ASP A 22 4.08 -33.46 -14.95
CA ASP A 22 5.08 -32.91 -15.87
C ASP A 22 6.46 -32.84 -15.18
N LYS A 23 7.38 -33.67 -15.68
CA LYS A 23 8.80 -33.65 -15.34
C LYS A 23 9.48 -32.64 -16.26
N ASN A 24 9.88 -31.48 -15.72
CA ASN A 24 10.87 -30.65 -16.42
C ASN A 24 11.99 -30.13 -15.51
N LYS A 25 13.10 -30.85 -15.65
CA LYS A 25 14.52 -30.54 -15.47
C LYS A 25 14.85 -29.04 -15.37
N VAL A 26 15.14 -28.57 -14.15
CA VAL A 26 15.74 -27.25 -13.89
C VAL A 26 17.20 -27.27 -14.37
N GLN A 27 17.45 -26.62 -15.51
CA GLN A 27 18.80 -26.22 -15.91
C GLN A 27 19.28 -25.06 -15.04
N LYS A 28 20.44 -25.26 -14.43
CA LYS A 28 21.18 -24.33 -13.59
C LYS A 28 21.80 -23.25 -14.50
N SER A 29 21.14 -22.12 -14.68
CA SER A 29 21.75 -20.91 -15.25
C SER A 29 21.92 -19.86 -14.17
N SER A 30 23.15 -19.77 -13.66
CA SER A 30 23.60 -18.71 -12.76
C SER A 30 23.64 -17.39 -13.52
N SER A 31 22.64 -16.54 -13.31
CA SER A 31 22.81 -15.09 -13.50
C SER A 31 22.51 -14.42 -12.17
N ALA A 32 23.58 -14.02 -11.48
CA ALA A 32 23.50 -13.28 -10.25
C ALA A 32 22.83 -11.93 -10.55
N VAL A 33 21.52 -11.83 -10.34
CA VAL A 33 20.83 -10.55 -10.24
C VAL A 33 21.41 -9.87 -9.01
N SER A 34 22.37 -8.97 -9.24
CA SER A 34 23.00 -8.15 -8.20
C SER A 34 21.91 -7.31 -7.54
N ILE A 35 21.39 -7.79 -6.42
CA ILE A 35 20.57 -7.01 -5.50
C ILE A 35 21.47 -5.86 -5.03
N CYS A 36 21.25 -4.69 -5.62
CA CYS A 36 22.01 -3.49 -5.31
C CYS A 36 21.74 -3.12 -3.85
N ARG A 37 22.75 -3.32 -2.99
CA ARG A 37 22.67 -2.97 -1.56
C ARG A 37 22.33 -1.48 -1.42
N LEU A 38 21.51 -1.15 -0.43
CA LEU A 38 21.05 0.20 -0.06
C LEU A 38 22.17 1.26 0.10
N SER A 39 23.43 0.85 0.14
CA SER A 39 24.61 1.73 0.15
C SER A 39 24.79 2.53 -1.15
N CYS A 40 24.32 2.05 -2.30
CA CYS A 40 24.49 2.76 -3.58
C CYS A 40 23.61 4.02 -3.68
N LEU A 41 22.44 4.02 -3.03
CA LEU A 41 21.55 5.19 -2.98
C LEU A 41 22.22 6.43 -2.37
N LYS A 42 23.06 6.25 -1.33
CA LYS A 42 23.80 7.38 -0.74
C LYS A 42 24.81 8.00 -1.71
N ARG A 43 25.39 7.23 -2.65
CA ARG A 43 26.41 7.72 -3.60
C ARG A 43 25.82 8.32 -4.88
N CYS A 44 24.69 7.81 -5.37
CA CYS A 44 24.04 8.36 -6.57
C CYS A 44 23.31 9.69 -6.31
N LEU A 45 22.96 10.00 -5.06
CA LEU A 45 22.28 11.25 -4.70
C LEU A 45 23.22 12.45 -4.47
N CYS A 46 24.54 12.25 -4.35
CA CYS A 46 25.49 13.32 -4.02
C CYS A 46 26.31 13.88 -5.20
N THR A 47 26.23 13.31 -6.40
CA THR A 47 26.93 13.83 -7.59
C THR A 47 26.08 14.71 -8.51
N ALA A 48 24.82 14.99 -8.16
CA ALA A 48 23.94 15.88 -8.93
C ALA A 48 23.68 17.24 -8.24
N ALA A 49 24.62 17.71 -7.40
CA ALA A 49 24.46 18.97 -6.67
C ALA A 49 25.79 19.72 -6.48
N ASN A 50 26.40 20.16 -7.58
CA ASN A 50 27.23 21.37 -7.55
C ASN A 50 26.41 22.55 -8.09
N SER A 51 25.42 22.97 -7.30
CA SER A 51 24.92 24.34 -7.30
C SER A 51 24.58 24.70 -5.86
N SER A 52 25.49 25.44 -5.23
CA SER A 52 25.27 26.06 -3.92
C SER A 52 23.95 26.83 -3.92
N PRO A 53 23.04 26.65 -2.94
CA PRO A 53 21.88 27.52 -2.84
C PRO A 53 22.32 28.82 -2.17
N SER A 54 22.75 29.80 -2.97
CA SER A 54 22.68 31.19 -2.51
C SER A 54 21.20 31.54 -2.34
N PRO A 55 20.75 32.12 -1.23
CA PRO A 55 19.37 32.56 -1.06
C PRO A 55 19.19 33.89 -1.80
N ARG A 56 19.26 33.84 -3.13
CA ARG A 56 18.79 34.92 -3.99
C ARG A 56 17.48 34.46 -4.60
N PRO A 57 16.39 35.25 -4.51
CA PRO A 57 15.20 34.96 -5.29
C PRO A 57 15.57 35.14 -6.77
N SER A 58 16.00 34.06 -7.42
CA SER A 58 16.18 34.05 -8.87
C SER A 58 14.82 34.37 -9.48
N SER A 59 14.73 35.51 -10.15
CA SER A 59 13.54 35.97 -10.87
C SER A 59 13.15 35.05 -12.03
N GLU A 60 14.00 34.07 -12.34
CA GLU A 60 13.82 33.10 -13.41
C GLU A 60 12.80 32.01 -13.06
N PRO A 61 11.98 31.58 -14.04
CA PRO A 61 10.99 30.53 -13.83
C PRO A 61 11.67 29.18 -13.61
N LYS A 62 11.21 28.44 -12.60
CA LYS A 62 11.65 27.06 -12.35
C LYS A 62 11.20 26.11 -13.46
N PRO A 63 11.96 25.03 -13.73
CA PRO A 63 11.63 24.11 -14.81
C PRO A 63 10.36 23.31 -14.51
N PHE A 64 9.54 23.09 -15.54
CA PHE A 64 8.33 22.26 -15.45
C PHE A 64 8.66 20.76 -15.35
N LEU A 65 9.69 20.32 -16.06
CA LEU A 65 10.15 18.94 -16.07
C LEU A 65 11.48 18.80 -15.34
N ARG A 66 11.66 17.67 -14.68
CA ARG A 66 12.95 17.20 -14.17
C ARG A 66 13.34 15.93 -14.91
N THR A 67 14.57 15.91 -15.41
CA THR A 67 15.17 14.71 -16.01
C THR A 67 15.30 13.62 -14.96
N SER A 68 15.09 12.37 -15.39
CA SER A 68 15.31 11.23 -14.50
C SER A 68 16.79 11.12 -14.14
N LEU A 69 17.05 10.65 -12.92
CA LEU A 69 18.40 10.26 -12.49
C LEU A 69 18.80 8.86 -13.03
N PHE A 70 17.84 8.10 -13.55
CA PHE A 70 18.04 6.75 -14.08
C PHE A 70 18.00 6.75 -15.60
N SER A 71 18.93 6.02 -16.23
CA SER A 71 18.96 5.83 -17.68
C SER A 71 17.65 5.25 -18.21
N HIS A 72 17.23 5.71 -19.39
CA HIS A 72 16.00 5.27 -20.07
C HIS A 72 14.68 5.50 -19.30
N VAL A 73 14.69 6.29 -18.24
CA VAL A 73 13.47 6.70 -17.54
C VAL A 73 13.06 8.10 -18.00
N PRO A 74 11.81 8.30 -18.46
CA PRO A 74 11.34 9.61 -18.92
C PRO A 74 11.40 10.71 -17.83
N PRO A 75 11.45 11.99 -18.23
CA PRO A 75 11.38 13.10 -17.28
C PRO A 75 10.03 13.12 -16.53
N THR A 76 10.04 13.67 -15.32
CA THR A 76 8.85 13.80 -14.45
C THR A 76 8.46 15.26 -14.28
N ILE A 77 7.19 15.50 -13.96
CA ILE A 77 6.67 16.84 -13.67
C ILE A 77 7.13 17.27 -12.28
N CYS A 78 7.65 18.50 -12.18
CA CYS A 78 7.97 19.13 -10.92
C CYS A 78 6.77 19.90 -10.37
N PHE A 79 6.38 19.58 -9.14
CA PHE A 79 5.38 20.35 -8.39
C PHE A 79 6.07 21.31 -7.44
N TYR A 80 5.57 22.54 -7.41
CA TYR A 80 6.10 23.61 -6.56
C TYR A 80 5.03 24.14 -5.62
N THR A 81 5.46 24.70 -4.50
CA THR A 81 4.59 25.41 -3.56
C THR A 81 4.32 26.83 -4.03
N LYS A 82 3.52 27.57 -3.26
CA LYS A 82 3.10 28.96 -3.56
C LYS A 82 4.26 29.86 -3.99
N SER A 83 3.92 30.88 -4.78
CA SER A 83 4.77 31.95 -5.32
C SER A 83 5.95 31.54 -6.21
N THR A 84 6.07 30.27 -6.59
CA THR A 84 7.05 29.84 -7.59
C THR A 84 6.51 30.07 -9.01
N LYS A 85 7.24 30.83 -9.83
CA LYS A 85 6.97 30.89 -11.28
C LYS A 85 7.56 29.63 -11.93
N VAL A 86 6.76 28.93 -12.73
CA VAL A 86 7.16 27.69 -13.42
C VAL A 86 7.06 27.89 -14.92
N SER A 87 8.08 27.45 -15.66
CA SER A 87 8.13 27.50 -17.12
C SER A 87 6.86 26.86 -17.71
N LYS A 88 6.16 27.56 -18.61
CA LYS A 88 4.92 27.04 -19.18
C LYS A 88 5.23 26.00 -20.27
N PRO A 89 4.66 24.78 -20.21
CA PRO A 89 4.82 23.80 -21.28
C PRO A 89 4.04 24.20 -22.53
N GLN A 90 4.30 23.50 -23.64
CA GLN A 90 3.58 23.72 -24.91
C GLN A 90 2.07 23.50 -24.74
N LYS A 91 1.25 24.25 -25.50
CA LYS A 91 -0.22 24.26 -25.38
C LYS A 91 -0.85 22.87 -25.46
N HIS A 92 -0.35 22.02 -26.36
CA HIS A 92 -0.86 20.66 -26.53
C HIS A 92 -0.61 19.75 -25.31
N ILE A 93 0.42 20.05 -24.50
CA ILE A 93 0.70 19.37 -23.24
C ILE A 93 -0.25 19.91 -22.18
N THR A 94 -0.33 21.24 -22.02
CA THR A 94 -1.21 21.88 -21.03
C THR A 94 -2.67 21.45 -21.17
N GLN A 95 -3.16 21.27 -22.40
CA GLN A 95 -4.52 20.77 -22.66
C GLN A 95 -4.79 19.36 -22.13
N LYS A 96 -3.74 18.56 -21.91
CA LYS A 96 -3.83 17.18 -21.37
C LYS A 96 -3.56 17.12 -19.85
N LEU A 97 -3.07 18.20 -19.23
CA LEU A 97 -2.79 18.27 -17.80
C LEU A 97 -4.09 18.49 -17.02
N LEU A 98 -4.95 17.48 -17.02
CA LEU A 98 -6.29 17.53 -16.42
C LEU A 98 -6.32 16.72 -15.12
N TRP A 99 -6.74 17.34 -14.02
CA TRP A 99 -6.84 16.73 -12.70
C TRP A 99 -8.29 16.56 -12.28
N CYS A 100 -8.68 15.38 -11.81
CA CYS A 100 -10.03 15.11 -11.34
C CYS A 100 -10.32 15.89 -10.06
N HIS A 101 -11.39 16.69 -10.09
CA HIS A 101 -11.92 17.38 -8.93
C HIS A 101 -12.55 16.40 -7.96
N ASN A 102 -12.35 16.63 -6.66
CA ASN A 102 -13.18 16.09 -5.60
C ASN A 102 -13.07 16.95 -4.34
N THR A 103 -13.93 16.67 -3.36
CA THR A 103 -13.99 17.40 -2.08
C THR A 103 -12.81 17.14 -1.16
N LEU A 104 -12.03 16.07 -1.39
CA LEU A 104 -10.89 15.68 -0.56
C LEU A 104 -9.55 16.26 -1.07
N LEU A 105 -9.55 16.96 -2.20
CA LEU A 105 -8.35 17.53 -2.77
C LEU A 105 -7.78 18.64 -1.86
N PRO A 106 -6.61 18.46 -1.23
CA PRO A 106 -6.07 19.42 -0.29
C PRO A 106 -5.77 20.78 -0.94
N ILE A 107 -5.89 21.86 -0.16
CA ILE A 107 -5.58 23.24 -0.64
C ILE A 107 -4.14 23.32 -1.20
N VAL A 108 -3.17 22.69 -0.54
CA VAL A 108 -1.78 22.66 -1.01
C VAL A 108 -1.64 21.99 -2.37
N MET A 109 -2.38 20.90 -2.61
CA MET A 109 -2.41 20.22 -3.91
C MET A 109 -3.05 21.10 -4.98
N ARG A 110 -4.16 21.78 -4.66
CA ARG A 110 -4.80 22.73 -5.60
C ARG A 110 -3.82 23.81 -6.05
N HIS A 111 -3.07 24.39 -5.12
CA HIS A 111 -2.04 25.38 -5.46
C HIS A 111 -0.92 24.78 -6.29
N ALA A 112 -0.40 23.61 -5.91
CA ALA A 112 0.68 22.95 -6.64
C ALA A 112 0.27 22.59 -8.08
N LEU A 113 -0.96 22.11 -8.27
CA LEU A 113 -1.55 21.82 -9.58
C LEU A 113 -1.66 23.10 -10.43
N ALA A 114 -2.22 24.18 -9.88
CA ALA A 114 -2.35 25.45 -10.57
C ALA A 114 -0.98 26.03 -10.97
N THR A 115 -0.01 26.03 -10.06
CA THR A 115 1.37 26.46 -10.33
C THR A 115 2.06 25.61 -11.40
N SER A 116 1.67 24.34 -11.53
CA SER A 116 2.20 23.41 -12.52
C SER A 116 1.33 23.32 -13.79
N HIS A 117 0.48 24.33 -14.05
CA HIS A 117 -0.34 24.44 -15.26
C HIS A 117 -1.37 23.31 -15.45
N PHE A 118 -1.81 22.66 -14.37
CA PHE A 118 -2.93 21.71 -14.41
C PHE A 118 -4.27 22.43 -14.33
N THR A 119 -5.26 21.89 -15.04
CA THR A 119 -6.65 22.31 -14.95
C THR A 119 -7.44 21.28 -14.15
N VAL A 120 -8.15 21.73 -13.13
CA VAL A 120 -9.05 20.87 -12.34
C VAL A 120 -10.38 20.74 -13.09
N VAL A 121 -10.82 19.50 -13.31
CA VAL A 121 -12.01 19.15 -14.10
C VAL A 121 -12.92 18.19 -13.33
N GLU A 122 -14.21 18.16 -13.68
CA GLU A 122 -15.16 17.19 -13.12
C GLU A 122 -14.79 15.73 -13.49
N GLU A 123 -15.25 14.77 -12.68
CA GLU A 123 -14.98 13.33 -12.86
C GLU A 123 -15.53 12.77 -14.18
N SER A 124 -16.55 13.41 -14.75
CA SER A 124 -17.14 13.07 -16.06
C SER A 124 -16.19 13.31 -17.24
N LYS A 125 -15.15 14.15 -17.08
CA LYS A 125 -14.20 14.50 -18.13
C LYS A 125 -13.00 13.56 -18.10
N LYS A 126 -12.22 13.55 -19.19
CA LYS A 126 -10.92 12.85 -19.22
C LYS A 126 -9.93 13.55 -18.28
N TRP A 127 -9.33 12.79 -17.38
CA TRP A 127 -8.35 13.27 -16.40
C TRP A 127 -7.16 12.32 -16.33
N ILE A 128 -6.01 12.81 -15.87
CA ILE A 128 -4.76 12.04 -15.72
C ILE A 128 -4.35 11.85 -14.26
N GLY A 129 -4.88 12.66 -13.33
CA GLY A 129 -4.61 12.53 -11.91
C GLY A 129 -5.87 12.57 -11.05
N TYR A 130 -5.89 11.78 -9.98
CA TYR A 130 -6.94 11.76 -8.96
C TYR A 130 -6.30 11.66 -7.57
N TRP A 131 -6.79 12.49 -6.64
CA TRP A 131 -6.41 12.42 -5.23
C TRP A 131 -7.66 12.37 -4.38
N GLY A 132 -8.02 11.22 -3.85
CA GLY A 132 -9.27 11.09 -3.13
C GLY A 132 -9.33 9.84 -2.26
N ARG A 133 -10.49 9.21 -2.24
CA ARG A 133 -10.75 8.03 -1.41
C ARG A 133 -10.08 6.80 -2.01
N HIS A 134 -9.90 5.77 -1.19
CA HIS A 134 -9.60 4.45 -1.70
C HIS A 134 -10.69 4.01 -2.68
N LEU A 135 -10.27 3.61 -3.88
CA LEU A 135 -11.17 3.03 -4.87
C LEU A 135 -11.60 1.63 -4.41
N LYS A 136 -12.80 1.21 -4.80
CA LYS A 136 -13.23 -0.18 -4.66
C LYS A 136 -12.52 -1.05 -5.70
N THR A 137 -12.44 -2.35 -5.46
CA THR A 137 -11.78 -3.31 -6.38
C THR A 137 -12.22 -3.14 -7.84
N LEU A 138 -13.53 -3.08 -8.09
CA LEU A 138 -14.06 -2.90 -9.45
C LEU A 138 -13.67 -1.56 -10.09
N GLN A 139 -13.49 -0.50 -9.30
CA GLN A 139 -13.08 0.81 -9.80
C GLN A 139 -11.60 0.84 -10.17
N TYR A 140 -10.75 0.00 -9.58
CA TYR A 140 -9.35 -0.10 -10.02
C TYR A 140 -9.25 -0.66 -11.44
N HIS A 141 -10.15 -1.55 -11.85
CA HIS A 141 -10.18 -2.10 -13.21
C HIS A 141 -10.56 -1.06 -14.28
N THR A 142 -11.19 0.05 -13.89
CA THR A 142 -11.56 1.11 -14.84
C THR A 142 -10.46 2.16 -15.03
N ILE A 143 -9.38 2.10 -14.25
CA ILE A 143 -8.28 3.07 -14.31
C ILE A 143 -7.39 2.77 -15.52
N LEU A 144 -7.14 3.80 -16.33
CA LEU A 144 -6.30 3.69 -17.53
C LEU A 144 -4.80 3.77 -17.19
N PRO A 145 -3.90 3.21 -18.01
CA PRO A 145 -2.45 3.17 -17.70
C PRO A 145 -1.78 4.54 -17.48
N HIS A 146 -2.33 5.59 -18.11
CA HIS A 146 -1.84 6.96 -18.01
C HIS A 146 -2.41 7.71 -16.80
N GLN A 147 -3.45 7.18 -16.17
CA GLN A 147 -4.05 7.78 -14.99
C GLN A 147 -3.23 7.46 -13.75
N ARG A 148 -3.16 8.45 -12.85
CA ARG A 148 -2.45 8.36 -11.59
C ARG A 148 -3.42 8.60 -10.44
N ILE A 149 -3.38 7.71 -9.47
CA ILE A 149 -4.23 7.73 -8.28
C ILE A 149 -3.35 7.66 -7.04
N ASN A 150 -3.81 8.21 -5.91
CA ASN A 150 -3.04 8.32 -4.68
C ASN A 150 -3.06 7.08 -3.78
N HIS A 151 -3.80 6.03 -4.14
CA HIS A 151 -3.95 4.82 -3.32
C HIS A 151 -3.73 3.56 -4.14
N PHE A 152 -2.76 2.73 -3.72
CA PHE A 152 -2.57 1.40 -4.29
C PHE A 152 -3.70 0.44 -3.87
N PRO A 153 -4.10 -0.49 -4.76
CA PRO A 153 -4.99 -1.58 -4.39
C PRO A 153 -4.34 -2.42 -3.28
N GLY A 154 -5.11 -2.82 -2.27
CA GLY A 154 -4.59 -3.64 -1.17
C GLY A 154 -3.70 -2.92 -0.15
N ALA A 155 -3.45 -1.61 -0.29
CA ALA A 155 -2.57 -0.86 0.63
C ALA A 155 -2.99 -0.96 2.12
N PHE A 156 -4.26 -1.28 2.40
CA PHE A 156 -4.76 -1.51 3.75
C PHE A 156 -4.14 -2.73 4.45
N HIS A 157 -3.54 -3.68 3.71
CA HIS A 157 -2.82 -4.81 4.31
C HIS A 157 -1.59 -4.36 5.11
N MET A 158 -0.94 -3.28 4.68
CA MET A 158 0.19 -2.67 5.40
C MET A 158 -0.26 -1.51 6.30
N GLY A 159 -1.25 -0.73 5.86
CA GLY A 159 -1.72 0.45 6.61
C GLY A 159 -2.56 0.12 7.85
N ARG A 160 -3.22 -1.04 7.89
CA ARG A 160 -3.96 -1.49 9.07
C ARG A 160 -3.08 -2.33 9.98
N LYS A 161 -2.99 -1.94 11.24
CA LYS A 161 -2.14 -2.60 12.24
C LYS A 161 -2.46 -4.08 12.46
N ASP A 162 -3.72 -4.50 12.33
CA ASP A 162 -4.12 -5.91 12.53
C ASP A 162 -3.61 -6.77 11.37
N ARG A 163 -3.80 -6.29 10.14
CA ARG A 163 -3.31 -6.96 8.93
C ARG A 163 -1.78 -6.94 8.87
N LEU A 164 -1.16 -5.84 9.25
CA LEU A 164 0.29 -5.74 9.33
C LEU A 164 0.87 -6.76 10.30
N TRP A 165 0.30 -6.88 11.51
CA TRP A 165 0.72 -7.87 12.49
C TRP A 165 0.59 -9.31 11.97
N ILE A 166 -0.55 -9.65 11.36
CA ILE A 166 -0.76 -10.99 10.76
C ILE A 166 0.32 -11.27 9.70
N HIS A 167 0.57 -10.33 8.80
CA HIS A 167 1.56 -10.51 7.73
C HIS A 167 2.99 -10.65 8.26
N LEU A 168 3.36 -9.85 9.27
CA LEU A 168 4.66 -9.97 9.92
C LEU A 168 4.81 -11.32 10.64
N GLN A 169 3.76 -11.79 11.31
CA GLN A 169 3.75 -13.09 11.96
C GLN A 169 3.85 -14.24 10.95
N GLU A 170 3.09 -14.20 9.86
CA GLU A 170 3.16 -15.18 8.77
C GLU A 170 4.51 -15.17 8.05
N ALA A 171 5.17 -14.01 7.95
CA ALA A 171 6.52 -13.92 7.41
C ALA A 171 7.55 -14.53 8.38
N HIS A 172 7.50 -14.19 9.66
CA HIS A 172 8.39 -14.77 10.67
C HIS A 172 8.21 -16.29 10.81
N GLN A 173 6.99 -16.80 10.73
CA GLN A 173 6.74 -18.26 10.73
C GLN A 173 7.37 -18.97 9.53
N ARG A 174 7.43 -18.31 8.37
CA ARG A 174 8.09 -18.85 7.17
C ARG A 174 9.60 -18.73 7.23
N PHE A 175 10.12 -17.70 7.90
CA PHE A 175 11.54 -17.39 8.01
C PHE A 175 11.91 -17.15 9.49
N PRO A 176 11.94 -18.21 10.33
CA PRO A 176 12.13 -18.06 11.77
C PRO A 176 13.53 -17.55 12.14
N GLU A 177 14.54 -17.86 11.32
CA GLU A 177 15.92 -17.40 11.49
C GLU A 177 16.10 -15.89 11.17
N ASP A 178 15.11 -15.27 10.51
CA ASP A 178 15.17 -13.87 10.11
C ASP A 178 14.43 -12.99 11.13
N ASP A 179 15.19 -12.28 11.94
CA ASP A 179 14.68 -11.38 12.97
C ASP A 179 14.13 -10.06 12.40
N GLN A 180 14.30 -9.79 11.11
CA GLN A 180 13.79 -8.59 10.43
C GLN A 180 12.26 -8.47 10.46
N PHE A 181 11.54 -9.57 10.69
CA PHE A 181 10.09 -9.57 10.81
C PHE A 181 9.58 -9.28 12.23
N LEU A 182 10.47 -9.22 13.23
CA LEU A 182 10.16 -8.92 14.63
C LEU A 182 10.20 -7.41 14.94
N VAL A 183 9.77 -6.59 13.98
CA VAL A 183 9.77 -5.11 14.07
C VAL A 183 8.58 -4.53 14.85
N MET A 184 7.56 -5.35 15.14
CA MET A 184 6.36 -4.95 15.85
C MET A 184 6.25 -5.71 17.18
N PRO A 185 5.88 -5.06 18.30
CA PRO A 185 5.64 -5.77 19.54
C PRO A 185 4.49 -6.76 19.40
N TYR A 186 4.54 -7.83 20.19
CA TYR A 186 3.53 -8.89 20.12
C TYR A 186 2.13 -8.30 20.32
N THR A 187 1.22 -8.60 19.40
CA THR A 187 -0.11 -7.99 19.33
C THR A 187 -1.20 -9.07 19.37
N TYR A 188 -2.13 -8.93 20.30
CA TYR A 188 -3.35 -9.74 20.35
C TYR A 188 -4.45 -9.08 19.51
N ILE A 189 -5.11 -9.85 18.64
CA ILE A 189 -6.23 -9.40 17.82
C ILE A 189 -7.54 -9.85 18.46
N LEU A 190 -8.32 -8.91 18.99
CA LEU A 190 -9.61 -9.23 19.62
C LEU A 190 -10.75 -9.25 18.58
N PRO A 191 -11.80 -10.08 18.78
CA PRO A 191 -12.00 -10.99 19.92
C PRO A 191 -11.24 -12.32 19.81
N LYS A 192 -10.60 -12.62 18.67
CA LYS A 192 -9.95 -13.91 18.37
C LYS A 192 -8.97 -14.35 19.47
N ASP A 193 -8.12 -13.45 19.93
CA ASP A 193 -7.05 -13.76 20.88
C ASP A 193 -7.40 -13.41 22.34
N GLN A 194 -8.69 -13.20 22.66
CA GLN A 194 -9.11 -12.78 24.00
C GLN A 194 -8.68 -13.75 25.10
N LYS A 195 -8.81 -15.07 24.86
CA LYS A 195 -8.39 -16.09 25.84
C LYS A 195 -6.89 -16.04 26.10
N ARG A 196 -6.07 -15.88 25.05
CA ARG A 196 -4.61 -15.78 25.15
C ARG A 196 -4.19 -14.50 25.89
N LEU A 197 -4.87 -13.39 25.62
CA LEU A 197 -4.64 -12.14 26.33
C LEU A 197 -4.96 -12.26 27.83
N LYS A 198 -6.09 -12.89 28.20
CA LYS A 198 -6.43 -13.13 29.60
C LYS A 198 -5.37 -13.96 30.32
N ALA A 199 -4.99 -15.10 29.74
CA ALA A 199 -3.93 -15.95 30.29
C ALA A 199 -2.59 -15.19 30.41
N PHE A 200 -2.28 -14.29 29.47
CA PHE A 200 -1.10 -13.44 29.56
C PHE A 200 -1.18 -12.45 30.73
N LEU A 201 -2.34 -11.87 31.00
CA LEU A 201 -2.54 -10.89 32.09
C LEU A 201 -2.65 -11.54 33.48
N GLU A 202 -3.13 -12.79 33.56
CA GLU A 202 -3.26 -13.59 34.78
C GLU A 202 -1.92 -14.20 35.27
N GLY A 203 -0.82 -13.96 34.54
CA GLY A 203 0.51 -14.42 34.93
C GLY A 203 1.00 -13.81 36.27
N PRO A 204 2.02 -14.42 36.90
CA PRO A 204 2.51 -14.00 38.23
C PRO A 204 3.16 -12.61 38.22
N GLU A 205 3.57 -12.12 37.06
CA GLU A 205 4.22 -10.82 36.88
C GLU A 205 3.23 -9.74 36.45
N THR A 206 3.41 -8.52 36.96
CA THR A 206 2.64 -7.37 36.48
C THR A 206 3.01 -7.07 35.03
N ARG A 207 2.03 -7.19 34.13
CA ARG A 207 2.20 -6.98 32.69
C ARG A 207 1.35 -5.81 32.22
N HIS A 208 1.96 -4.91 31.47
CA HIS A 208 1.27 -3.77 30.87
C HIS A 208 0.97 -3.99 29.40
N VAL A 209 -0.24 -3.62 29.00
CA VAL A 209 -0.69 -3.72 27.62
C VAL A 209 -1.31 -2.42 27.13
N ILE A 210 -1.15 -2.13 25.84
CA ILE A 210 -1.72 -0.94 25.19
C ILE A 210 -2.90 -1.38 24.33
N LEU A 211 -4.09 -0.93 24.72
CA LEU A 211 -5.33 -1.08 23.93
C LEU A 211 -5.35 -0.04 22.81
N LYS A 212 -5.47 -0.51 21.57
CA LYS A 212 -5.61 0.33 20.37
C LYS A 212 -6.92 0.00 19.67
N PRO A 213 -7.66 1.02 19.20
CA PRO A 213 -8.82 0.78 18.36
C PRO A 213 -8.39 0.15 17.03
N GLY A 214 -9.24 -0.70 16.45
CA GLY A 214 -8.97 -1.42 15.19
C GLY A 214 -8.76 -0.55 13.96
N VAL A 215 -9.03 0.75 14.09
CA VAL A 215 -8.77 1.77 13.09
C VAL A 215 -8.14 2.96 13.82
N CYS A 216 -6.84 3.20 13.62
CA CYS A 216 -6.12 4.29 14.30
C CYS A 216 -6.21 5.64 13.57
N ALA A 217 -6.96 5.75 12.49
CA ALA A 217 -7.21 7.04 11.83
C ALA A 217 -8.62 7.05 11.25
N VAL A 218 -9.43 8.04 11.64
CA VAL A 218 -10.62 8.43 10.87
C VAL A 218 -10.11 9.03 9.56
N THR A 219 -9.72 8.20 8.60
CA THR A 219 -9.72 8.63 7.20
C THR A 219 -11.19 8.90 6.88
N HIS A 220 -11.56 10.16 6.62
CA HIS A 220 -12.93 10.60 6.35
C HIS A 220 -13.71 9.55 5.53
N SER A 221 -14.56 8.80 6.25
CA SER A 221 -15.74 8.06 5.80
C SER A 221 -15.69 7.27 4.47
N SER A 222 -14.64 6.51 4.15
CA SER A 222 -14.74 5.57 3.00
C SER A 222 -14.08 4.20 3.11
N CYS A 223 -13.27 3.93 4.13
CA CYS A 223 -12.88 2.55 4.45
C CYS A 223 -13.96 1.80 5.24
N ARG A 224 -15.24 2.16 5.06
CA ARG A 224 -16.36 1.26 5.36
C ARG A 224 -16.46 0.18 4.26
N SER A 225 -15.38 -0.58 4.07
CA SER A 225 -15.55 -1.92 3.51
C SER A 225 -16.47 -2.67 4.48
N ARG A 226 -17.47 -3.40 3.98
CA ARG A 226 -18.37 -4.27 4.75
C ARG A 226 -17.61 -5.48 5.33
N ASP A 227 -16.40 -5.27 5.84
CA ASP A 227 -15.69 -6.25 6.62
C ASP A 227 -16.29 -6.15 8.04
N ARG A 228 -17.06 -7.18 8.44
CA ARG A 228 -17.67 -7.33 9.79
C ARG A 228 -16.64 -7.25 10.94
N ASN A 229 -15.36 -7.12 10.62
CA ASN A 229 -14.22 -6.99 11.52
C ASN A 229 -13.81 -5.55 11.88
N GLN A 230 -14.64 -4.53 11.66
CA GLN A 230 -14.32 -3.14 12.02
C GLN A 230 -14.17 -2.87 13.52
N HIS A 231 -14.59 -3.80 14.38
CA HIS A 231 -14.54 -3.69 15.84
C HIS A 231 -13.38 -4.46 16.48
N ARG A 232 -12.29 -4.72 15.75
CA ARG A 232 -11.16 -5.45 16.31
C ARG A 232 -10.28 -4.56 17.16
N LEU A 233 -10.38 -4.66 18.48
CA LEU A 233 -9.40 -4.07 19.37
C LEU A 233 -8.06 -4.80 19.24
N GLN A 234 -6.98 -4.05 19.34
CA GLN A 234 -5.63 -4.59 19.36
C GLN A 234 -5.02 -4.32 20.72
N VAL A 235 -4.30 -5.31 21.24
CA VAL A 235 -3.64 -5.19 22.52
C VAL A 235 -2.17 -5.51 22.32
N GLN A 236 -1.32 -4.50 22.47
CA GLN A 236 0.12 -4.65 22.29
C GLN A 236 0.82 -4.81 23.63
N THR A 237 1.78 -5.72 23.68
CA THR A 237 2.70 -5.85 24.82
C THR A 237 3.68 -4.66 24.85
N SER A 238 4.14 -4.31 26.05
CA SER A 238 4.99 -3.13 26.31
C SER A 238 6.44 -3.29 25.82
N ALA A 239 6.86 -4.50 25.47
CA ALA A 239 8.16 -4.80 24.88
C ALA A 239 8.00 -5.73 23.67
N THR A 240 8.88 -5.60 22.68
CA THR A 240 9.06 -6.65 21.68
C THR A 240 9.52 -7.90 22.43
N GLN A 241 8.60 -8.85 22.62
CA GLN A 241 8.95 -10.18 23.11
C GLN A 241 9.83 -10.82 22.04
N ARG A 242 11.14 -10.65 22.17
CA ARG A 242 12.11 -11.56 21.58
C ARG A 242 11.86 -12.87 22.31
N THR A 243 11.00 -13.72 21.74
CA THR A 243 10.79 -15.06 22.27
C THR A 243 12.13 -15.77 22.17
N ALA A 244 12.84 -15.84 23.30
CA ALA A 244 13.81 -16.88 23.53
C ALA A 244 13.01 -18.20 23.62
N ASN A 245 12.69 -18.77 22.48
CA ASN A 245 12.24 -20.16 22.42
C ASN A 245 13.49 -21.02 22.57
N SER A 246 13.92 -21.20 23.80
CA SER A 246 14.73 -22.32 24.24
C SER A 246 14.12 -22.82 25.55
N ALA A 247 13.98 -24.15 25.67
CA ALA A 247 13.36 -24.92 26.75
C ALA A 247 11.81 -25.06 26.64
N THR A 248 11.18 -26.24 26.62
CA THR A 248 11.61 -27.64 26.81
C THR A 248 10.52 -28.51 26.19
N LEU A 249 10.87 -29.44 25.28
CA LEU A 249 10.04 -30.60 24.96
C LEU A 249 10.52 -31.74 25.86
N HIS A 250 9.72 -32.08 26.86
CA HIS A 250 9.65 -33.39 27.49
C HIS A 250 8.23 -33.59 28.04
#